data_AF-Q28Q92-F1
#
_entry.id   AF-Q28Q92-F1
#
_cell.length_a   1.000
_cell.length_b   1.000
_cell.length_c   1.000
_cell.angle_alpha   90.00
_cell.angle_beta   90.00
_cell.angle_gamma   90.00
#
_symmetry.space_group_name_H-M   'P 1'
#
loop_
_entity.id
_entity.type
_entity.pdbx_description
1 polymer ?
#
loop_
_entity_poly.entity_id
_entity_poly.type
_entity_poly.pdbx_seq_one_letter_code
_entity_poly.pdbx_strand_id
1 'polypeptide(L)'
;MGDVRQLRDKQPENEKITINLGFVDLGRIDLMVQEGFYSNRSDLIRTAIRNQLDTHTGVVDQTLERHTMELGLRDYTVADLEALRDAGEVLHVKVVGLARISAEVTPELALQTIGSITVLGALQANKDVKTALADRIK
;
A
#
# COMPACT_ATOMS: atom_id res chain seq x y z
N MET A 1 17.21 8.84 -35.11
CA MET A 1 16.43 7.94 -34.25
C MET A 1 16.26 8.61 -32.90
N GLY A 2 15.03 8.98 -32.52
CA GLY A 2 14.78 9.52 -31.20
C GLY A 2 14.80 8.40 -30.16
N ASP A 3 15.59 8.57 -29.10
CA ASP A 3 15.58 7.69 -27.94
C ASP A 3 14.18 7.69 -27.34
N VAL A 4 13.46 6.60 -27.57
CA VAL A 4 12.19 6.31 -26.90
C VAL A 4 12.53 5.98 -25.46
N ARG A 5 12.54 7.01 -24.60
CA ARG A 5 12.55 6.81 -23.16
C ARG A 5 11.32 5.97 -22.81
N GLN A 6 11.53 4.70 -22.49
CA GLN A 6 10.51 3.90 -21.81
C GLN A 6 10.07 4.72 -20.60
N LEU A 7 8.84 5.25 -20.64
CA LEU A 7 8.18 5.75 -19.45
C LEU A 7 8.16 4.56 -18.49
N ARG A 8 9.04 4.56 -17.48
CA ARG A 8 8.94 3.63 -16.35
C ARG A 8 7.48 3.62 -15.94
N ASP A 9 6.83 2.46 -16.04
CA ASP A 9 5.44 2.28 -15.64
C ASP A 9 5.29 2.87 -14.24
N LYS A 10 4.66 4.05 -14.16
CA LYS A 10 4.53 4.78 -12.91
C LYS A 10 3.55 3.95 -12.09
N GLN A 11 4.06 3.29 -11.05
CA GLN A 11 3.23 2.44 -10.21
C GLN A 11 2.05 3.25 -9.67
N PRO A 12 0.84 2.68 -9.65
CA PRO A 12 -0.35 3.40 -9.27
C PRO A 12 -0.20 3.91 -7.82
N GLU A 13 -0.43 5.21 -7.66
CA GLU A 13 -0.43 5.90 -6.36
C GLU A 13 -1.71 5.60 -5.55
N ASN A 14 -2.73 5.06 -6.22
CA ASN A 14 -4.03 4.73 -5.63
C ASN A 14 -4.41 3.29 -5.92
N GLU A 15 -4.98 2.61 -4.93
CA GLU A 15 -5.53 1.26 -5.06
C GLU A 15 -7.03 1.30 -5.38
N LYS A 16 -7.49 0.51 -6.35
CA LYS A 16 -8.91 0.46 -6.71
C LYS A 16 -9.62 -0.54 -5.80
N ILE A 17 -10.63 -0.07 -5.09
CA ILE A 17 -11.55 -0.92 -4.33
C ILE A 17 -12.85 -1.14 -5.12
N THR A 18 -13.41 -2.35 -5.04
CA THR A 18 -14.74 -2.68 -5.57
C THR A 18 -15.62 -3.10 -4.41
N ILE A 19 -16.75 -2.43 -4.23
CA ILE A 19 -17.67 -2.67 -3.11
C ILE A 19 -19.11 -2.73 -3.61
N ASN A 20 -19.95 -3.49 -2.91
CA ASN A 20 -21.40 -3.47 -3.11
C ASN A 20 -22.02 -2.43 -2.18
N LEU A 21 -23.00 -1.68 -2.69
CA LEU A 21 -23.76 -0.68 -1.92
C LEU A 21 -25.26 -1.00 -2.02
N GLY A 22 -26.00 -0.73 -0.94
CA GLY A 22 -27.45 -0.84 -0.95
C GLY A 22 -28.09 0.20 -1.88
N PHE A 23 -29.23 -0.13 -2.49
CA PHE A 23 -29.90 0.77 -3.45
C PHE A 23 -30.25 2.14 -2.87
N VAL A 24 -30.64 2.20 -1.58
CA VAL A 24 -30.98 3.46 -0.90
C VAL A 24 -29.75 4.35 -0.72
N ASP A 25 -28.62 3.78 -0.28
CA ASP A 25 -27.39 4.54 -0.07
C ASP A 25 -26.81 5.02 -1.40
N LEU A 26 -26.84 4.17 -2.43
CA LEU A 26 -26.45 4.56 -3.78
C LEU A 26 -27.31 5.74 -4.28
N GLY A 27 -28.63 5.69 -4.09
CA GLY A 27 -29.53 6.79 -4.48
C GLY A 27 -29.24 8.09 -3.73
N ARG A 28 -28.89 8.02 -2.44
CA ARG A 28 -28.48 9.20 -1.65
C ARG A 28 -27.16 9.79 -2.15
N ILE A 29 -26.18 8.94 -2.46
CA ILE A 29 -24.90 9.37 -3.05
C ILE A 29 -25.16 10.09 -4.37
N ASP A 30 -26.01 9.53 -5.23
CA ASP A 30 -26.36 10.11 -6.52
C ASP A 30 -27.03 11.47 -6.38
N LEU A 31 -27.97 11.61 -5.46
CA LEU A 31 -28.62 12.88 -5.18
C LEU A 31 -27.60 13.93 -4.72
N MET A 32 -26.68 13.59 -3.81
CA MET A 32 -25.66 14.52 -3.34
C MET A 32 -24.71 14.99 -4.45
N VAL A 33 -24.37 14.10 -5.39
CA VAL A 33 -23.57 14.45 -6.56
C VAL A 33 -24.37 15.34 -7.52
N GLN A 34 -25.65 15.01 -7.75
CA GLN A 34 -26.53 15.77 -8.63
C GLN A 34 -26.77 17.20 -8.14
N GLU A 35 -26.94 17.39 -6.82
CA GLU A 35 -27.08 18.71 -6.19
C GLU A 35 -25.74 19.48 -6.10
N GLY A 36 -24.63 18.88 -6.55
CA GLY A 36 -23.34 19.54 -6.64
C GLY A 36 -22.54 19.61 -5.34
N PHE A 37 -22.95 18.89 -4.29
CA PHE A 37 -22.17 18.82 -3.04
C PHE A 37 -20.81 18.13 -3.24
N TYR A 38 -20.71 17.22 -4.22
CA TYR A 38 -19.49 16.50 -4.58
C TYR A 38 -19.35 16.40 -6.10
N SER A 39 -18.11 16.38 -6.60
CA SER A 39 -17.87 16.33 -8.05
C SER A 39 -18.21 14.98 -8.70
N ASN A 40 -18.14 13.89 -7.95
CA ASN A 40 -18.52 12.54 -8.39
C ASN A 40 -18.67 11.57 -7.20
N ARG A 41 -19.21 10.37 -7.46
CA ARG A 41 -19.39 9.31 -6.44
C ARG A 41 -18.09 8.95 -5.72
N SER A 42 -16.99 8.82 -6.46
CA SER A 42 -15.69 8.45 -5.90
C SER A 42 -15.13 9.51 -4.97
N ASP A 43 -15.38 10.79 -5.25
CA ASP A 43 -14.99 11.91 -4.40
C ASP A 43 -15.73 11.91 -3.07
N LEU A 44 -17.06 11.73 -3.11
CA LEU A 44 -17.89 11.56 -1.92
C LEU A 44 -17.39 10.38 -1.07
N ILE A 45 -17.21 9.21 -1.68
CA ILE A 45 -16.78 7.99 -0.97
C ILE A 45 -15.39 8.18 -0.34
N ARG A 46 -14.43 8.78 -1.08
CA ARG A 46 -13.09 9.06 -0.55
C ARG A 46 -13.15 10.03 0.64
N THR A 47 -14.00 11.05 0.55
CA THR A 47 -14.19 12.03 1.64
C THR A 47 -14.81 11.37 2.86
N ALA A 48 -15.85 10.55 2.68
CA ALA A 48 -16.49 9.83 3.77
C ALA A 48 -15.52 8.87 4.50
N ILE A 49 -14.68 8.15 3.73
CA ILE A 49 -13.64 7.28 4.31
C ILE A 49 -12.66 8.10 5.15
N ARG A 50 -12.16 9.23 4.65
CA ARG A 50 -11.23 10.10 5.40
C ARG A 50 -11.86 10.60 6.70
N ASN A 51 -13.07 11.15 6.63
CA ASN A 51 -13.77 11.64 7.82
C ASN A 51 -13.98 10.54 8.87
N GLN A 52 -14.28 9.31 8.43
CA GLN A 52 -14.43 8.19 9.35
C GLN A 52 -13.09 7.80 9.96
N LEU A 53 -12.00 7.77 9.19
CA LEU A 53 -10.66 7.47 9.71
C LEU A 53 -10.20 8.54 10.71
N ASP A 54 -10.45 9.82 10.43
CA ASP A 54 -10.13 10.94 11.33
C ASP A 54 -10.87 10.83 12.67
N THR A 55 -12.10 10.30 12.65
CA THR A 55 -12.87 10.05 13.88
C THR A 55 -12.24 8.94 14.73
N HIS A 56 -11.50 8.00 14.12
CA HIS A 56 -10.91 6.84 14.78
C HIS A 56 -9.38 6.94 14.96
N THR A 57 -8.75 8.08 14.66
CA THR A 57 -7.29 8.25 14.70
C THR A 57 -6.66 7.74 16.00
N GLY A 58 -7.20 8.12 17.17
CA GLY A 58 -6.64 7.68 18.45
C GLY A 58 -6.68 6.16 18.67
N VAL A 59 -7.70 5.47 18.15
CA VAL A 59 -7.80 4.00 18.22
C VAL A 59 -6.79 3.35 17.28
N VAL A 60 -6.61 3.94 16.09
CA VAL A 60 -5.62 3.47 15.10
C VAL A 60 -4.21 3.63 15.65
N ASP A 61 -3.86 4.81 16.18
CA ASP A 61 -2.53 5.10 16.73
C ASP A 61 -2.15 4.16 17.87
N GLN A 62 -3.06 3.96 18.84
CA GLN A 62 -2.84 3.02 19.94
C GLN A 62 -2.62 1.58 19.43
N THR A 63 -3.31 1.20 18.36
CA THR A 63 -3.18 -0.13 17.75
C THR A 63 -1.86 -0.27 16.99
N LEU A 64 -1.43 0.77 16.26
CA LEU A 64 -0.14 0.81 15.57
C LEU A 64 1.01 0.63 16.56
N GLU A 65 1.00 1.36 17.67
CA GLU A 65 2.00 1.24 18.73
C GLU A 65 2.04 -0.17 19.32
N ARG A 66 0.88 -0.73 19.69
CA ARG A 66 0.76 -2.06 20.28
C ARG A 66 1.33 -3.16 19.38
N HIS A 67 1.15 -3.04 18.07
CA HIS A 67 1.64 -4.04 17.10
C HIS A 67 3.03 -3.70 16.52
N THR A 68 3.60 -2.56 16.92
CA THR A 68 4.85 -2.01 16.38
C THR A 68 4.78 -1.90 14.86
N MET A 69 3.70 -1.29 14.36
CA MET A 69 3.46 -1.08 12.95
C MET A 69 3.69 0.38 12.58
N GLU A 70 4.21 0.59 11.39
CA GLU A 70 4.46 1.92 10.86
C GLU A 70 3.35 2.34 9.89
N LEU A 71 2.84 3.55 10.03
CA LEU A 71 1.86 4.12 9.11
C LEU A 71 2.57 4.84 7.96
N GLY A 72 2.22 4.51 6.72
CA GLY A 72 2.66 5.26 5.55
C GLY A 72 3.10 4.42 4.36
N LEU A 73 4.00 5.00 3.56
CA LEU A 73 4.58 4.38 2.38
C LEU A 73 6.04 4.02 2.68
N ARG A 74 6.42 2.77 2.43
CA ARG A 74 7.79 2.28 2.56
C ARG A 74 8.29 1.78 1.22
N ASP A 75 9.36 2.39 0.71
CA ASP A 75 10.04 1.95 -0.50
C ASP A 75 11.37 1.28 -0.10
N TYR A 76 11.60 0.06 -0.57
CA TYR A 76 12.82 -0.71 -0.37
C TYR A 76 13.56 -0.86 -1.70
N THR A 77 14.78 -0.33 -1.76
CA THR A 77 15.64 -0.40 -2.94
C THR A 77 16.61 -1.58 -2.84
N VAL A 78 17.29 -1.89 -3.94
CA VAL A 78 18.35 -2.90 -3.96
C VAL A 78 19.46 -2.52 -2.97
N ALA A 79 19.86 -1.25 -2.95
CA ALA A 79 20.92 -0.75 -2.08
C ALA A 79 20.57 -0.91 -0.59
N ASP A 80 19.31 -0.68 -0.21
CA ASP A 80 18.85 -0.86 1.17
C ASP A 80 18.97 -2.33 1.61
N LEU A 81 18.55 -3.26 0.74
CA LEU A 81 18.63 -4.68 1.03
C LEU A 81 20.07 -5.20 1.00
N GLU A 82 20.91 -4.71 0.09
CA GLU A 82 22.34 -5.06 0.07
C GLU A 82 23.04 -4.58 1.34
N ALA A 83 22.76 -3.37 1.80
CA ALA A 83 23.30 -2.86 3.06
C ALA A 83 22.88 -3.74 4.26
N LEU A 84 21.61 -4.17 4.30
CA LEU A 84 21.12 -5.08 5.33
C LEU A 84 21.80 -6.46 5.27
N ARG A 85 21.99 -7.01 4.06
CA ARG A 85 22.72 -8.27 3.84
C ARG A 85 24.15 -8.15 4.36
N ASP A 86 24.84 -7.07 4.00
CA ASP A 86 26.25 -6.87 4.35
C ASP A 86 26.41 -6.59 5.85
N ALA A 87 25.39 -6.01 6.51
CA ALA A 87 25.30 -5.87 7.97
C ALA A 87 24.88 -7.17 8.69
N GLY A 88 24.41 -8.18 7.97
CA GLY A 88 23.85 -9.42 8.54
C GLY A 88 22.53 -9.22 9.28
N GLU A 89 21.78 -8.16 8.93
CA GLU A 89 20.51 -7.81 9.55
C GLU A 89 19.31 -8.38 8.78
N VAL A 90 18.23 -8.66 9.51
CA VAL A 90 16.98 -9.18 8.96
C VAL A 90 15.87 -8.14 9.10
N LEU A 91 15.30 -7.76 7.98
CA LEU A 91 14.20 -6.82 7.88
C LEU A 91 12.87 -7.50 8.22
N HIS A 92 12.16 -6.91 9.20
CA HIS A 92 10.78 -7.26 9.53
C HIS A 92 9.87 -6.10 9.16
N VAL A 93 9.15 -6.23 8.05
CA VAL A 93 8.27 -5.19 7.54
C VAL A 93 6.90 -5.29 8.23
N LYS A 94 6.49 -4.23 8.93
CA LYS A 94 5.16 -4.10 9.54
C LYS A 94 4.57 -2.74 9.19
N VAL A 95 3.73 -2.69 8.18
CA VAL A 95 3.26 -1.42 7.61
C VAL A 95 1.74 -1.39 7.52
N VAL A 96 1.15 -0.25 7.86
CA VAL A 96 -0.22 0.12 7.50
C VAL A 96 -0.13 1.18 6.40
N GLY A 97 -0.58 0.84 5.19
CA GLY A 97 -0.39 1.65 3.99
C GLY A 97 0.22 0.85 2.85
N LEU A 98 1.38 1.27 2.34
CA LEU A 98 2.04 0.65 1.19
C LEU A 98 3.45 0.21 1.55
N ALA A 99 3.78 -1.04 1.25
CA ALA A 99 5.17 -1.48 1.14
C ALA A 99 5.49 -1.74 -0.33
N ARG A 100 6.53 -1.09 -0.84
CA ARG A 100 7.04 -1.26 -2.19
C ARG A 100 8.44 -1.83 -2.13
N ILE A 101 8.66 -2.94 -2.80
CA ILE A 101 9.98 -3.50 -3.08
C ILE A 101 10.28 -3.20 -4.53
N SER A 102 11.45 -2.59 -4.79
CA SER A 102 11.87 -2.26 -6.15
C SER A 102 11.82 -3.50 -7.06
N ALA A 103 11.39 -3.30 -8.31
CA ALA A 103 11.32 -4.38 -9.30
C ALA A 103 12.70 -4.96 -9.66
N GLU A 104 13.77 -4.21 -9.36
CA GLU A 104 15.17 -4.61 -9.58
C GLU A 104 15.70 -5.53 -8.47
N VAL A 105 14.96 -5.74 -7.38
CA VAL A 105 15.33 -6.66 -6.31
C VAL A 105 15.19 -8.10 -6.79
N THR A 106 16.25 -8.89 -6.63
CA THR A 106 16.22 -10.32 -6.95
C THR A 106 15.54 -11.14 -5.83
N PRO A 107 14.89 -12.26 -6.16
CA PRO A 107 14.31 -13.16 -5.16
C PRO A 107 15.31 -13.63 -4.11
N GLU A 108 16.57 -13.87 -4.51
CA GLU A 108 17.63 -14.34 -3.62
C GLU A 108 18.03 -13.27 -2.61
N LEU A 109 18.14 -12.01 -3.04
CA LEU A 109 18.47 -10.89 -2.16
C LEU A 109 17.34 -10.65 -1.15
N ALA A 110 16.09 -10.71 -1.61
CA ALA A 110 14.92 -10.59 -0.75
C ALA A 110 14.85 -11.72 0.29
N LEU A 111 15.13 -12.96 -0.09
CA LEU A 111 15.15 -14.11 0.83
C LEU A 111 16.29 -14.07 1.86
N GLN A 112 17.41 -13.41 1.55
CA GLN A 112 18.50 -13.25 2.50
C GLN A 112 18.22 -12.17 3.55
N THR A 113 17.41 -11.18 3.21
CA THR A 113 17.29 -9.94 3.99
C THR A 113 15.94 -9.77 4.65
N ILE A 114 14.85 -10.36 4.14
CA ILE A 114 13.48 -10.10 4.64
C ILE A 114 12.97 -11.26 5.46
N GLY A 115 12.89 -11.14 6.78
CA GLY A 115 12.41 -12.20 7.67
C GLY A 115 10.89 -12.37 7.67
N SER A 116 10.15 -11.27 7.68
CA SER A 116 8.67 -11.29 7.65
C SER A 116 8.10 -10.01 7.06
N ILE A 117 6.96 -10.12 6.38
CA ILE A 117 6.19 -9.00 5.84
C ILE A 117 4.77 -9.09 6.38
N THR A 118 4.31 -8.03 7.05
CA THR A 118 2.91 -7.82 7.43
C THR A 118 2.48 -6.45 6.93
N VAL A 119 1.57 -6.42 5.97
CA VAL A 119 1.13 -5.18 5.32
C VAL A 119 -0.39 -5.09 5.36
N LEU A 120 -0.90 -4.10 6.07
CA LEU A 120 -2.32 -3.73 6.03
C LEU A 120 -2.50 -2.63 4.99
N GLY A 121 -2.86 -3.04 3.77
CA GLY A 121 -2.99 -2.17 2.61
C GLY A 121 -2.49 -2.87 1.36
N ALA A 122 -1.44 -2.34 0.73
CA ALA A 122 -0.91 -2.88 -0.52
C ALA A 122 0.57 -3.26 -0.42
N LEU A 123 0.93 -4.39 -1.03
CA LEU A 123 2.31 -4.82 -1.24
C LEU A 123 2.63 -4.81 -2.75
N GLN A 124 3.51 -3.90 -3.15
CA GLN A 124 4.01 -3.79 -4.53
C GLN A 124 5.40 -4.41 -4.60
N ALA A 125 5.56 -5.44 -5.42
CA ALA A 125 6.83 -6.14 -5.64
C ALA A 125 6.74 -6.95 -6.94
N ASN A 126 7.87 -7.30 -7.54
CA ASN A 126 7.89 -8.20 -8.69
C ASN A 126 7.27 -9.57 -8.31
N LYS A 127 6.63 -10.23 -9.28
CA LYS A 127 5.98 -11.54 -9.10
C LYS A 127 6.94 -12.59 -8.55
N ASP A 128 8.19 -12.61 -9.03
CA ASP A 128 9.20 -13.58 -8.60
C ASP A 128 9.56 -13.37 -7.12
N VAL A 129 9.71 -12.11 -6.69
CA VAL A 129 9.94 -11.73 -5.29
C VAL A 129 8.73 -12.07 -4.42
N LYS A 130 7.51 -11.77 -4.87
CA LYS A 130 6.28 -12.15 -4.14
C LYS A 130 6.17 -13.67 -3.97
N THR A 131 6.54 -14.42 -5.00
CA THR A 131 6.51 -15.89 -4.96
C THR A 131 7.55 -16.43 -3.99
N ALA A 132 8.78 -15.91 -4.03
CA ALA A 132 9.84 -16.30 -3.11
C ALA A 132 9.52 -15.96 -1.65
N LEU A 133 8.88 -14.81 -1.40
CA LEU A 133 8.50 -14.37 -0.06
C LEU A 133 7.13 -14.89 0.41
N ALA A 134 6.47 -15.78 -0.33
CA ALA A 134 5.12 -16.24 -0.03
C ALA A 134 4.98 -16.78 1.42
N ASP A 135 5.97 -17.56 1.88
CA ASP A 135 5.98 -18.13 3.23
C ASP A 135 6.26 -17.09 4.34
N ARG A 136 6.70 -15.88 3.96
CA ARG A 136 7.09 -14.79 4.88
C ARG A 136 6.06 -13.67 4.92
N ILE A 137 5.08 -13.67 4.02
CA ILE A 137 3.97 -12.70 3.98
C ILE A 137 2.83 -13.20 4.90
N LYS A 138 2.40 -12.34 5.82
CA LYS A 138 1.31 -12.59 6.78
C LYS A 138 0.17 -11.61 6.59
#